data_AF-A0A975WAU0-F1
#
_entry.id   AF-A0A975WAU0-F1
#
_cell.length_a   1.000
_cell.length_b   1.000
_cell.length_c   1.000
_cell.angle_alpha   90.00
_cell.angle_beta   90.00
_cell.angle_gamma   90.00
#
_symmetry.space_group_name_H-M   'P 1'
#
loop_
_entity.id
_entity.type
_entity.pdbx_description
1 polymer ?
#
loop_
_entity_poly.entity_id
_entity_poly.type
_entity_poly.pdbx_seq_one_letter_code
_entity_poly.pdbx_strand_id
1 'polypeptide(L)'
;MSYDICSDESRIMKQIVTATMLATCLALPAAAQEESEDNYNLMEEGAKLFFRGLMDEMEPALRELEGFAREIEPNLRSFVREMGPALRDLMAEVEDWSAYHPPEILPNGDIIIRRKTPQEMLDAPVTGDTEIEL
;
A
#
# COMPACT_ATOMS: atom_id res chain seq x y z
N MET A 1 25.77 -54.25 47.89
CA MET A 1 25.68 -52.79 48.08
C MET A 1 26.68 -51.99 47.23
N SER A 2 27.56 -52.63 46.44
CA SER A 2 28.55 -51.92 45.61
C SER A 2 28.14 -51.73 44.13
N TYR A 3 27.00 -52.28 43.70
CA TYR A 3 26.53 -52.18 42.31
C TYR A 3 25.67 -50.92 42.04
N ASP A 4 25.07 -50.31 43.06
CA ASP A 4 24.22 -49.12 42.91
C ASP A 4 25.03 -47.83 42.65
N ILE A 5 26.22 -47.71 43.23
CA ILE A 5 27.08 -46.51 43.09
C ILE A 5 27.64 -46.35 41.66
N CYS A 6 27.93 -47.47 40.99
CA CYS A 6 28.49 -47.47 39.63
C CYS A 6 27.42 -47.18 38.55
N SER A 7 26.14 -47.49 38.82
CA SER A 7 25.04 -47.18 37.89
C SER A 7 24.72 -45.68 37.87
N ASP A 8 24.85 -45.02 39.02
CA ASP A 8 24.53 -43.60 39.24
C ASP A 8 25.51 -42.66 38.49
N GLU A 9 26.83 -42.90 38.59
CA GLU A 9 27.84 -42.13 37.84
C GLU A 9 27.66 -42.20 36.32
N SER A 10 27.27 -43.36 35.79
CA SER A 10 27.06 -43.56 34.34
C SER A 10 25.85 -42.80 33.82
N ARG A 11 24.84 -42.58 34.67
CA ARG A 11 23.59 -41.88 34.35
C ARG A 11 23.81 -40.37 34.41
N ILE A 12 24.53 -39.90 35.44
CA ILE A 12 24.95 -38.51 35.63
C ILE A 12 25.86 -38.05 34.47
N MET A 13 26.85 -38.86 34.08
CA MET A 13 27.74 -38.56 32.95
C MET A 13 26.97 -38.39 31.63
N LYS A 14 25.99 -39.27 31.36
CA LYS A 14 25.14 -39.18 30.16
C LYS A 14 24.25 -37.94 30.18
N GLN A 15 23.68 -37.59 31.34
CA GLN A 15 22.83 -36.42 31.51
C GLN A 15 23.60 -35.11 31.33
N ILE A 16 24.82 -35.02 31.86
CA ILE A 16 25.69 -33.86 31.67
C ILE A 16 26.06 -33.71 30.19
N VAL A 17 26.44 -34.80 29.52
CA VAL A 17 26.76 -34.78 28.08
C VAL A 17 25.54 -34.34 27.26
N THR A 18 24.35 -34.91 27.50
CA THR A 18 23.14 -34.49 26.78
C THR A 18 22.73 -33.06 27.07
N ALA A 19 22.91 -32.58 28.30
CA ALA A 19 22.60 -31.20 28.68
C ALA A 19 23.58 -30.21 28.03
N THR A 20 24.88 -30.53 27.97
CA THR A 20 25.88 -29.69 27.29
C THR A 20 25.68 -29.65 25.77
N MET A 21 25.22 -30.75 25.16
CA MET A 21 24.91 -30.83 23.73
C MET A 21 23.63 -30.06 23.37
N LEU A 22 22.59 -30.16 24.20
CA LEU A 22 21.36 -29.39 24.01
C LEU A 22 21.58 -27.88 24.26
N ALA A 23 22.41 -27.54 25.25
CA ALA A 23 22.78 -26.15 25.56
C ALA A 23 23.62 -25.51 24.45
N THR A 24 24.51 -26.27 23.81
CA THR A 24 25.24 -25.77 22.63
C THR A 24 24.31 -25.63 21.42
N CYS A 25 23.42 -26.59 21.14
CA CYS A 25 22.45 -26.46 20.04
C CYS A 25 21.49 -25.25 20.16
N LEU A 26 21.15 -24.82 21.38
CA LEU A 26 20.27 -23.67 21.63
C LEU A 26 21.00 -22.32 21.63
N ALA A 27 22.34 -22.30 21.71
CA ALA A 27 23.14 -21.07 21.75
C ALA A 27 23.59 -20.58 20.37
N LEU A 28 23.55 -21.42 19.32
CA LEU A 28 23.90 -21.02 17.94
C LEU A 28 22.94 -20.01 17.26
N PRO A 29 21.61 -20.04 17.44
CA PRO A 29 20.73 -19.17 16.65
C PRO A 29 20.76 -17.70 17.11
N ALA A 30 21.24 -17.42 18.32
CA ALA A 30 21.32 -16.06 18.86
C ALA A 30 22.51 -15.25 18.28
N ALA A 31 23.55 -15.93 17.78
CA ALA A 31 24.71 -15.27 17.13
C ALA A 31 24.46 -14.93 15.65
N ALA A 32 23.33 -15.36 15.06
CA ALA A 32 22.95 -15.05 13.68
C ALA A 32 22.18 -13.73 13.54
N GLN A 33 21.93 -13.01 14.64
CA GLN A 33 21.27 -11.70 14.66
C GLN A 33 22.30 -10.55 14.64
N GLU A 34 23.36 -10.67 13.86
CA GLU A 34 24.15 -9.50 13.49
C GLU A 34 23.35 -8.70 12.47
N GLU A 35 22.88 -7.52 12.88
CA GLU A 35 22.30 -6.52 12.00
C GLU A 35 23.39 -5.99 11.06
N SER A 36 23.69 -6.80 10.04
CA SER A 36 24.68 -6.54 9.00
C SER A 36 24.00 -5.92 7.78
N GLU A 37 24.73 -5.10 7.02
CA GLU A 37 24.26 -4.55 5.73
C GLU A 37 23.78 -5.65 4.77
N ASP A 38 24.29 -6.87 4.91
CA ASP A 38 23.86 -8.05 4.17
C ASP A 38 22.40 -8.43 4.45
N ASN A 39 21.90 -8.30 5.70
CA ASN A 39 20.50 -8.55 6.02
C ASN A 39 19.56 -7.49 5.43
N TYR A 40 19.99 -6.23 5.42
CA TYR A 40 19.25 -5.14 4.76
C TYR A 40 19.17 -5.34 3.25
N ASN A 41 20.27 -5.76 2.62
CA ASN A 41 20.30 -6.08 1.19
C ASN A 41 19.40 -7.28 0.84
N LEU A 42 19.36 -8.32 1.69
CA LEU A 42 18.45 -9.46 1.53
C LEU A 42 16.98 -9.07 1.69
N MET A 43 16.64 -8.18 2.64
CA MET A 43 15.28 -7.67 2.79
C MET A 43 14.88 -6.80 1.60
N GLU A 44 15.79 -5.95 1.10
CA GLU A 44 15.57 -5.13 -0.10
C GLU A 44 15.31 -6.03 -1.33
N GLU A 45 16.11 -7.07 -1.50
CA GLU A 45 15.93 -8.04 -2.60
C GLU A 45 14.62 -8.81 -2.45
N GLY A 46 14.25 -9.21 -1.24
CA GLY A 46 12.95 -9.83 -0.94
C GLY A 46 11.76 -8.92 -1.29
N ALA A 47 11.85 -7.62 -0.94
CA ALA A 47 10.84 -6.63 -1.29
C ALA A 47 10.74 -6.45 -2.82
N LYS A 48 11.87 -6.38 -3.53
CA LYS A 48 11.88 -6.29 -5.01
C LYS A 48 11.21 -7.49 -5.67
N LEU A 49 11.50 -8.71 -5.19
CA LEU A 49 10.88 -9.93 -5.70
C LEU A 49 9.38 -9.95 -5.42
N PHE A 50 8.96 -9.49 -4.24
CA PHE A 50 7.54 -9.37 -3.89
C PHE A 50 6.80 -8.36 -4.79
N PHE A 51 7.35 -7.14 -4.96
CA PHE A 51 6.76 -6.12 -5.82
C PHE A 51 6.71 -6.55 -7.29
N ARG A 52 7.73 -7.27 -7.77
CA ARG A 52 7.71 -7.84 -9.12
C ARG A 52 6.58 -8.85 -9.27
N GLY A 53 6.42 -9.77 -8.32
CA GLY A 53 5.31 -10.72 -8.32
C GLY A 53 3.94 -10.02 -8.32
N LEU A 54 3.79 -8.96 -7.52
CA LEU A 54 2.56 -8.15 -7.51
C LEU A 54 2.30 -7.49 -8.87
N MET A 55 3.32 -6.92 -9.50
CA MET A 55 3.20 -6.31 -10.83
C MET A 55 2.85 -7.34 -11.91
N ASP A 56 3.45 -8.52 -11.87
CA ASP A 56 3.17 -9.60 -12.83
C ASP A 56 1.71 -10.06 -12.72
N GLU A 57 1.15 -10.14 -11.51
CA GLU A 57 -0.28 -10.43 -11.30
C GLU A 57 -1.21 -9.29 -11.72
N MET A 58 -0.75 -8.03 -11.66
CA MET A 58 -1.49 -6.87 -12.14
C MET A 58 -1.38 -6.66 -13.66
N GLU A 59 -0.39 -7.26 -14.32
CA GLU A 59 -0.14 -7.17 -15.76
C GLU A 59 -1.40 -7.45 -16.63
N PRO A 60 -2.24 -8.47 -16.34
CA PRO A 60 -3.48 -8.70 -17.10
C PRO A 60 -4.44 -7.52 -17.01
N ALA A 61 -4.66 -6.97 -15.81
CA ALA A 61 -5.55 -5.84 -15.59
C ALA A 61 -5.01 -4.55 -16.26
N LEU A 62 -3.69 -4.35 -16.25
CA LEU A 62 -3.05 -3.23 -16.94
C LEU A 62 -3.19 -3.34 -18.46
N ARG A 63 -3.07 -4.53 -19.04
CA ARG A 63 -3.30 -4.76 -20.48
C ARG A 63 -4.74 -4.48 -20.88
N GLU A 64 -5.71 -4.89 -20.06
CA GLU A 64 -7.13 -4.59 -20.29
C GLU A 64 -7.38 -3.08 -20.25
N LEU A 65 -6.83 -2.38 -19.25
CA LEU A 65 -6.91 -0.93 -19.15
C LEU A 65 -6.27 -0.23 -20.37
N GLU A 66 -5.13 -0.70 -20.85
CA GLU A 66 -4.48 -0.17 -22.05
C GLU A 66 -5.34 -0.38 -23.31
N GLY A 67 -6.04 -1.51 -23.41
CA GLY A 67 -7.00 -1.78 -24.47
C GLY A 67 -8.15 -0.77 -24.47
N PHE A 68 -8.78 -0.57 -23.31
CA PHE A 68 -9.84 0.42 -23.11
C PHE A 68 -9.36 1.85 -23.36
N ALA A 69 -8.16 2.19 -22.90
CA ALA A 69 -7.56 3.50 -23.12
C ALA A 69 -7.38 3.79 -24.62
N ARG A 70 -6.93 2.82 -25.40
CA ARG A 70 -6.80 2.96 -26.87
C ARG A 70 -8.16 3.15 -27.57
N GLU A 71 -9.20 2.52 -27.06
CA GLU A 71 -10.56 2.69 -27.59
C GLU A 71 -11.11 4.11 -27.31
N ILE A 72 -10.85 4.65 -26.12
CA ILE A 72 -11.34 5.98 -25.71
C ILE A 72 -10.44 7.11 -26.20
N GLU A 73 -9.15 6.88 -26.43
CA GLU A 73 -8.17 7.88 -26.88
C GLU A 73 -8.70 8.84 -27.96
N PRO A 74 -9.26 8.38 -29.10
CA PRO A 74 -9.75 9.30 -30.14
C PRO A 74 -10.91 10.19 -29.66
N ASN A 75 -11.79 9.67 -28.82
CA ASN A 75 -12.92 10.41 -28.26
C ASN A 75 -12.43 11.44 -27.24
N LEU A 76 -11.52 11.04 -26.35
CA LEU A 76 -10.91 11.92 -25.37
C LEU A 76 -10.15 13.06 -26.06
N ARG A 77 -9.38 12.76 -27.11
CA ARG A 77 -8.67 13.75 -27.92
C ARG A 77 -9.62 14.75 -28.56
N SER A 78 -10.77 14.29 -29.05
CA SER A 78 -11.78 15.14 -29.67
C SER A 78 -12.49 16.01 -28.64
N PHE A 79 -12.87 15.43 -27.50
CA PHE A 79 -13.41 16.17 -26.35
C PHE A 79 -12.46 17.28 -25.87
N VAL A 80 -11.19 16.97 -25.64
CA VAL A 80 -10.20 17.98 -25.22
C VAL A 80 -10.04 19.09 -26.27
N ARG A 81 -10.11 18.75 -27.56
CA ARG A 81 -10.03 19.76 -28.63
C ARG A 81 -11.25 20.67 -28.69
N GLU A 82 -12.44 20.10 -28.56
CA GLU A 82 -13.72 20.80 -28.74
C GLU A 82 -14.18 21.51 -27.46
N MET A 83 -14.11 20.83 -26.32
CA MET A 83 -14.59 21.31 -25.03
C MET A 83 -13.47 21.86 -24.15
N GLY A 84 -12.20 21.55 -24.42
CA GLY A 84 -11.07 21.99 -23.60
C GLY A 84 -10.92 23.51 -23.46
N PRO A 85 -11.07 24.33 -24.52
CA PRO A 85 -11.02 25.78 -24.39
C PRO A 85 -12.11 26.32 -23.44
N ALA A 86 -13.35 25.87 -23.62
CA ALA A 86 -14.47 26.29 -22.77
C ALA A 86 -14.29 25.85 -21.31
N LEU A 87 -13.76 24.64 -21.08
CA LEU A 87 -13.47 24.15 -19.73
C LEU A 87 -12.37 24.99 -19.07
N ARG A 88 -11.32 25.35 -19.80
CA ARG A 88 -10.26 26.24 -19.28
C ARG A 88 -10.82 27.61 -18.92
N ASP A 89 -11.66 28.17 -19.77
CA ASP A 89 -12.25 29.48 -19.55
C ASP A 89 -13.20 29.45 -18.33
N LEU A 90 -13.99 28.38 -18.17
CA LEU A 90 -14.82 28.12 -16.99
C LEU A 90 -13.98 27.94 -15.71
N MET A 91 -12.84 27.25 -15.78
CA MET A 91 -11.90 27.11 -14.64
C MET A 91 -11.24 28.44 -14.27
N ALA A 92 -11.12 29.37 -15.21
CA ALA A 92 -10.64 30.72 -14.94
C ALA A 92 -11.73 31.64 -14.37
N GLU A 93 -13.00 31.42 -14.73
CA GLU A 93 -14.15 32.19 -14.22
C GLU A 93 -14.56 31.73 -12.81
N VAL A 94 -14.44 30.43 -12.51
CA VAL A 94 -14.82 29.84 -11.22
C VAL A 94 -13.59 29.70 -10.33
N GLU A 95 -13.34 30.73 -9.52
CA GLU A 95 -12.20 30.78 -8.57
C GLU A 95 -12.37 29.82 -7.39
N ASP A 96 -13.60 29.49 -6.98
CA ASP A 96 -13.89 28.65 -5.82
C ASP A 96 -14.98 27.59 -6.11
N TRP A 97 -14.53 26.36 -6.38
CA TRP A 97 -15.38 25.18 -6.59
C TRP A 97 -16.04 24.68 -5.31
N SER A 98 -15.47 24.98 -4.15
CA SER A 98 -15.99 24.50 -2.87
C SER A 98 -17.34 25.15 -2.51
N ALA A 99 -17.61 26.32 -3.09
CA ALA A 99 -18.84 27.08 -2.93
C ALA A 99 -20.04 26.48 -3.67
N TYR A 100 -19.87 25.38 -4.41
CA TYR A 100 -20.93 24.75 -5.19
C TYR A 100 -21.22 23.33 -4.71
N HIS A 101 -22.45 22.89 -4.95
CA HIS A 101 -22.90 21.51 -4.76
C HIS A 101 -22.47 20.63 -5.94
N PRO A 102 -22.38 19.30 -5.75
CA PRO A 102 -22.12 18.39 -6.85
C PRO A 102 -23.19 18.50 -7.96
N PRO A 103 -22.85 18.19 -9.22
CA PRO A 103 -23.77 18.38 -10.34
C PRO A 103 -25.00 17.46 -10.24
N GLU A 104 -26.19 18.02 -10.45
CA GLU A 104 -27.46 17.28 -10.49
C GLU A 104 -27.96 17.15 -11.94
N ILE A 105 -28.43 15.96 -12.33
CA ILE A 105 -29.00 15.69 -13.66
C ILE A 105 -30.51 15.95 -13.61
N LEU A 106 -30.99 16.85 -14.46
CA LEU A 106 -32.40 17.18 -14.58
C LEU A 106 -33.15 16.15 -15.47
N PRO A 107 -34.50 16.08 -15.40
CA PRO A 107 -35.28 15.15 -16.21
C PRO A 107 -35.11 15.31 -17.73
N ASN A 108 -34.65 16.48 -18.19
CA ASN A 108 -34.35 16.77 -19.59
C ASN A 108 -32.91 16.41 -20.00
N GLY A 109 -32.05 15.99 -19.07
CA GLY A 109 -30.65 15.64 -19.34
C GLY A 109 -29.65 16.79 -19.16
N ASP A 110 -30.11 18.00 -18.84
CA ASP A 110 -29.22 19.11 -18.49
C ASP A 110 -28.60 18.89 -17.09
N ILE A 111 -27.40 19.45 -16.90
CA ILE A 111 -26.69 19.41 -15.62
C ILE A 111 -26.79 20.78 -14.95
N ILE A 112 -27.23 20.82 -13.69
CA ILE A 112 -27.24 22.03 -12.86
C ILE A 112 -26.23 21.91 -11.71
N ILE A 113 -25.45 22.97 -11.50
CA ILE A 113 -24.53 23.10 -10.37
C ILE A 113 -25.05 24.24 -9.48
N ARG A 114 -25.59 23.91 -8.31
CA ARG A 114 -26.17 24.90 -7.40
C ARG A 114 -25.10 25.49 -6.50
N ARG A 115 -25.12 26.80 -6.30
CA ARG A 115 -24.25 27.45 -5.30
C ARG A 115 -24.76 27.14 -3.89
N LYS A 116 -23.86 26.82 -2.98
CA LYS A 116 -24.16 26.64 -1.54
C LYS A 116 -24.59 27.97 -0.93
N THR A 117 -25.53 27.91 0.01
CA THR A 117 -25.86 29.05 0.84
C THR A 117 -24.74 29.33 1.85
N PRO A 118 -24.59 30.57 2.35
CA PRO A 118 -23.58 30.88 3.36
C PRO A 118 -23.68 29.99 4.61
N GLN A 119 -24.89 29.61 5.01
CA GLN A 119 -25.13 28.71 6.14
C GLN A 119 -24.58 27.30 5.87
N GLU A 120 -24.84 26.75 4.69
CA GLU A 120 -24.30 25.44 4.29
C GLU A 120 -22.77 25.43 4.13
N MET A 121 -22.16 26.58 3.82
CA MET A 121 -20.69 26.70 3.79
C MET A 121 -20.09 26.75 5.20
N LEU A 122 -20.81 27.31 6.18
CA LEU A 122 -20.39 27.36 7.59
C LEU A 122 -20.59 26.00 8.28
N ASP A 123 -21.68 25.30 7.92
CA ASP A 123 -22.04 23.98 8.45
C ASP A 123 -21.35 22.85 7.69
N ALA A 124 -20.70 23.15 6.56
CA ALA A 124 -19.85 22.19 5.88
C ALA A 124 -18.79 21.71 6.87
N PRO A 125 -18.60 20.39 7.03
CA PRO A 125 -17.48 19.91 7.80
C PRO A 125 -16.24 20.57 7.21
N VAL A 126 -15.41 21.17 8.07
CA VAL A 126 -14.02 21.48 7.71
C VAL A 126 -13.41 20.12 7.43
N THR A 127 -13.53 19.65 6.19
CA THR A 127 -12.67 18.64 5.66
C THR A 127 -11.32 19.31 5.70
N GLY A 128 -10.63 19.16 6.83
CA GLY A 128 -9.20 19.39 6.90
C GLY A 128 -8.66 18.61 5.73
N ASP A 129 -8.23 19.36 4.72
CA ASP A 129 -7.05 19.14 3.94
C ASP A 129 -6.30 17.93 4.51
N THR A 130 -6.70 16.75 4.07
CA THR A 130 -5.83 15.60 4.10
C THR A 130 -4.76 15.99 3.09
N GLU A 131 -3.77 16.73 3.57
CA GLU A 131 -2.46 16.79 2.95
C GLU A 131 -2.12 15.33 2.67
N ILE A 132 -2.23 14.94 1.40
CA ILE A 132 -1.61 13.73 0.91
C ILE A 132 -0.13 14.10 0.90
N GLU A 133 0.51 13.88 2.05
CA GLU A 133 1.96 13.97 2.20
C GLU A 133 2.53 12.94 1.21
N LEU A 134 3.14 13.48 0.14
CA LEU A 134 3.78 12.73 -0.93
C LEU A 134 5.01 11.97 -0.44
#